data_AF-A0A3D8LDA8-F1
#
_entry.id   AF-A0A3D8LDA8-F1
#
_cell.length_a   1.000
_cell.length_b   1.000
_cell.length_c   1.000
_cell.angle_alpha   90.00
_cell.angle_beta   90.00
_cell.angle_gamma   90.00
#
_symmetry.space_group_name_H-M   'P 1'
#
loop_
_entity.id
_entity.type
_entity.pdbx_description
1 polymer ?
#
loop_
_entity_poly.entity_id
_entity_poly.type
_entity_poly.pdbx_seq_one_letter_code
_entity_poly.pdbx_strand_id
1 'polypeptide(L)'
;MQDIEMNGVGTPIEVSMNRNPSYSYSTLPEGYSYETIPQHWKTMLQKVEPEERGIPKFRDVYISDIRVKAAKKALSAAGIPQSSVENFHLNDIDIEAATAGEITHAKNWTFDDVDIDTKDDSKIEVKNSTNVKL
;
A
#
# COMPACT_ATOMS: atom_id res chain seq x y z
N MET A 1 -5.23 11.95 7.36
CA MET A 1 -3.86 12.21 7.87
C MET A 1 -3.55 13.65 7.50
N GLN A 2 -3.13 14.48 8.44
CA GLN A 2 -2.91 15.90 8.16
C GLN A 2 -1.85 16.53 9.05
N ASP A 3 -1.24 17.63 8.61
CA ASP A 3 -0.27 18.46 9.35
C ASP A 3 0.95 17.64 9.80
N ILE A 4 1.72 17.17 8.81
CA ILE A 4 2.90 16.33 9.07
C ILE A 4 4.11 16.81 8.25
N GLU A 5 5.21 17.03 8.96
CA GLU A 5 6.54 17.21 8.37
C GLU A 5 7.38 15.95 8.54
N MET A 6 8.07 15.53 7.48
CA MET A 6 8.97 14.37 7.48
C MET A 6 10.33 14.73 6.87
N ASN A 7 11.42 14.17 7.41
CA ASN A 7 12.76 14.35 6.89
C ASN A 7 13.54 13.03 6.89
N GLY A 8 14.12 12.65 5.74
CA GLY A 8 14.99 11.49 5.61
C GLY A 8 14.27 10.13 5.65
N VAL A 9 12.97 10.10 5.38
CA VAL A 9 12.15 8.88 5.45
C VAL A 9 12.32 7.98 4.23
N GLY A 10 11.93 6.70 4.36
CA GLY A 10 11.95 5.76 3.24
C GLY A 10 10.91 6.12 2.16
N THR A 11 9.63 5.95 2.49
CA THR A 11 8.50 6.30 1.64
C THR A 11 7.43 6.94 2.52
N PRO A 12 7.14 8.25 2.37
CA PRO A 12 6.23 8.96 3.26
C PRO A 12 4.77 8.50 3.10
N ILE A 13 4.37 8.11 1.88
CA ILE A 13 3.03 7.57 1.59
C ILE A 13 3.20 6.17 0.99
N GLU A 14 3.00 5.15 1.83
CA GLU A 14 3.06 3.74 1.44
C GLU A 14 1.76 3.01 1.77
N VAL A 15 1.14 2.39 0.75
CA VAL A 15 -0.02 1.51 0.90
C VAL A 15 0.31 0.18 0.26
N SER A 16 0.32 -0.90 1.05
CA SER A 16 0.57 -2.26 0.57
C SER A 16 -0.42 -3.24 1.17
N MET A 17 -1.15 -3.96 0.31
CA MET A 17 -2.05 -5.04 0.71
C MET A 17 -1.34 -6.38 0.93
N ASN A 18 -0.06 -6.50 0.55
CA ASN A 18 0.64 -7.78 0.57
C ASN A 18 2.10 -7.63 1.00
N ARG A 19 2.32 -7.11 2.21
CA ARG A 19 3.67 -6.93 2.76
C ARG A 19 4.37 -8.26 3.09
N ASN A 20 3.60 -9.31 3.43
CA ASN A 20 4.12 -10.67 3.65
C ASN A 20 3.02 -11.75 3.55
N PRO A 21 2.82 -12.36 2.37
CA PRO A 21 1.78 -13.37 2.19
C PRO A 21 2.01 -14.65 3.00
N SER A 22 3.28 -15.01 3.27
CA SER A 22 3.61 -16.21 4.06
C SER A 22 3.16 -16.12 5.52
N TYR A 23 3.03 -14.89 6.04
CA TYR A 23 2.57 -14.66 7.40
C TYR A 23 1.04 -14.75 7.51
N SER A 24 0.32 -14.29 6.49
CA SER A 24 -1.14 -14.29 6.45
C SER A 24 -1.74 -15.63 6.02
N TYR A 25 -1.00 -16.43 5.24
CA TYR A 25 -1.46 -17.70 4.67
C TYR A 25 -0.49 -18.84 5.00
N SER A 26 -0.37 -19.13 6.30
CA SER A 26 0.48 -20.21 6.78
C SER A 26 0.05 -21.57 6.22
N THR A 27 1.00 -22.34 5.72
CA THR A 27 0.80 -23.74 5.32
C THR A 27 1.46 -24.67 6.33
N LEU A 28 0.93 -25.88 6.44
CA LEU A 28 1.57 -26.90 7.25
C LEU A 28 2.86 -27.36 6.54
N PRO A 29 4.03 -27.37 7.20
CA PRO A 29 5.27 -27.85 6.60
C PRO A 29 5.19 -29.33 6.20
N GLU A 30 5.98 -29.73 5.22
CA GLU A 30 6.11 -31.13 4.82
C GLU A 30 6.52 -32.03 6.02
N GLY A 31 5.96 -33.24 6.07
CA GLY A 31 6.23 -34.21 7.13
C GLY A 31 5.30 -34.13 8.36
N TYR A 32 4.43 -33.12 8.45
CA TYR A 32 3.42 -33.01 9.50
C TYR A 32 2.03 -33.39 8.96
N SER A 33 1.21 -34.03 9.80
CA SER A 33 -0.20 -34.33 9.51
C SER A 33 -1.12 -33.45 10.35
N TYR A 34 -2.13 -32.84 9.72
CA TYR A 34 -3.13 -32.00 10.40
C TYR A 34 -3.82 -32.72 11.57
N GLU A 35 -3.97 -34.04 11.50
CA GLU A 35 -4.56 -34.82 12.61
C GLU A 35 -3.69 -34.79 13.87
N THR A 36 -2.37 -34.78 13.68
CA THR A 36 -1.36 -35.00 14.73
C THR A 36 -0.80 -33.71 15.36
N ILE A 37 -1.02 -32.55 14.73
CA ILE A 37 -0.48 -31.28 15.23
C ILE A 37 -1.26 -30.77 16.45
N PRO A 38 -0.61 -29.98 17.33
CA PRO A 38 -1.29 -29.35 18.46
C PRO A 38 -2.46 -28.46 18.04
N GLN A 39 -3.47 -28.33 18.91
CA GLN A 39 -4.68 -27.53 18.63
C GLN A 39 -4.37 -26.08 18.26
N HIS A 40 -3.38 -25.45 18.91
CA HIS A 40 -3.00 -24.07 18.60
C HIS A 40 -2.43 -23.92 17.18
N TRP A 41 -1.82 -24.96 16.60
CA TRP A 41 -1.40 -24.95 15.17
C TRP A 41 -2.59 -25.07 14.24
N LYS A 42 -3.59 -25.91 14.59
CA LYS A 42 -4.84 -26.02 13.82
C LYS A 42 -5.54 -24.67 13.70
N THR A 43 -5.54 -23.87 14.78
CA THR A 43 -6.08 -22.51 14.78
C THR A 43 -5.29 -21.55 13.88
N MET A 44 -3.95 -21.59 13.91
CA MET A 44 -3.13 -20.75 13.04
C MET A 44 -3.28 -21.09 11.55
N LEU A 45 -3.65 -22.33 11.22
CA LEU A 45 -3.88 -22.81 9.86
C LEU A 45 -5.33 -22.60 9.37
N GLN A 46 -6.22 -22.08 10.21
CA GLN A 46 -7.61 -21.89 9.85
C GLN A 46 -7.74 -20.84 8.75
N LYS A 47 -8.28 -21.24 7.60
CA LYS A 47 -8.53 -20.35 6.47
C LYS A 47 -9.78 -19.50 6.70
N VAL A 48 -9.73 -18.27 6.19
CA VAL A 48 -10.90 -17.41 6.12
C VAL A 48 -11.72 -17.82 4.90
N GLU A 49 -12.95 -18.29 5.14
CA GLU A 49 -13.86 -18.73 4.08
C GLU A 49 -15.18 -17.91 4.09
N PRO A 50 -15.62 -17.40 2.93
CA PRO A 50 -14.90 -17.42 1.66
C PRO A 50 -13.70 -16.45 1.66
N GLU A 51 -12.71 -16.70 0.79
CA GLU A 51 -11.43 -15.99 0.74
C GLU A 51 -11.59 -14.46 0.74
N GLU A 52 -12.62 -13.94 0.06
CA GLU A 52 -12.86 -12.50 -0.07
C GLU A 52 -13.09 -11.79 1.27
N ARG A 53 -13.51 -12.52 2.32
CA ARG A 53 -13.65 -11.96 3.67
C ARG A 53 -12.28 -11.66 4.31
N GLY A 54 -11.22 -12.31 3.86
CA GLY A 54 -9.85 -12.09 4.32
C GLY A 54 -9.13 -10.99 3.55
N ILE A 55 -9.70 -10.52 2.42
CA ILE A 55 -9.04 -9.55 1.55
C ILE A 55 -9.31 -8.11 2.06
N PRO A 56 -8.26 -7.35 2.43
CA PRO A 56 -8.45 -5.98 2.92
C PRO A 56 -8.97 -5.05 1.83
N LYS A 57 -9.78 -4.07 2.25
CA LYS A 57 -10.31 -3.00 1.39
C LYS A 57 -9.81 -1.66 1.94
N PHE A 58 -8.99 -0.96 1.17
CA PHE A 58 -8.54 0.39 1.50
C PHE A 58 -9.31 1.38 0.63
N ARG A 59 -10.14 2.21 1.26
CA ARG A 59 -10.93 3.21 0.56
C ARG A 59 -11.23 4.45 1.41
N ASP A 60 -11.56 5.55 0.75
CA ASP A 60 -12.03 6.79 1.37
C ASP A 60 -10.99 7.40 2.32
N VAL A 61 -9.77 7.58 1.80
CA VAL A 61 -8.62 8.06 2.59
C VAL A 61 -8.26 9.48 2.16
N TYR A 62 -8.12 10.35 3.16
CA TYR A 62 -7.79 11.76 2.97
C TYR A 62 -6.42 12.05 3.60
N ILE A 63 -5.51 12.57 2.79
CA ILE A 63 -4.16 12.96 3.19
C ILE A 63 -3.96 14.41 2.77
N SER A 64 -3.61 15.28 3.71
CA SER A 64 -3.44 16.70 3.40
C SER A 64 -2.35 17.38 4.20
N ASP A 65 -1.82 18.50 3.72
CA ASP A 65 -0.81 19.31 4.41
C ASP A 65 0.38 18.47 4.88
N ILE A 66 1.09 17.90 3.91
CA ILE A 66 2.25 17.04 4.15
C ILE A 66 3.47 17.66 3.50
N ARG A 67 4.54 17.87 4.27
CA ARG A 67 5.83 18.35 3.76
C ARG A 67 6.90 17.28 3.99
N VAL A 68 7.60 16.89 2.93
CA VAL A 68 8.62 15.83 3.02
C VAL A 68 9.91 16.28 2.39
N LYS A 69 11.01 16.14 3.15
CA LYS A 69 12.38 16.37 2.67
C LYS A 69 13.18 15.08 2.64
N ALA A 70 14.00 14.93 1.60
CA ALA A 70 14.97 13.84 1.47
C ALA A 70 14.38 12.41 1.60
N ALA A 71 13.21 12.14 1.02
CA ALA A 71 12.67 10.79 0.97
C ALA A 71 13.46 9.88 0.00
N LYS A 72 13.48 8.56 0.22
CA LYS A 72 14.06 7.62 -0.77
C LYS A 72 13.14 7.42 -1.97
N LYS A 73 11.83 7.32 -1.73
CA LYS A 73 10.79 7.19 -2.75
C LYS A 73 9.60 8.06 -2.35
N ALA A 74 9.02 8.82 -3.27
CA ALA A 74 7.95 9.77 -2.94
C ALA A 74 6.65 9.07 -2.54
N LEU A 75 6.17 8.11 -3.35
CA LEU A 75 4.89 7.46 -3.09
C LEU A 75 4.90 6.02 -3.60
N SER A 76 4.27 5.11 -2.86
CA SER A 76 4.03 3.74 -3.32
C SER A 76 2.65 3.27 -2.88
N ALA A 77 1.80 2.92 -3.84
CA ALA A 77 0.50 2.33 -3.55
C ALA A 77 0.29 1.08 -4.40
N ALA A 78 0.02 -0.05 -3.74
CA ALA A 78 -0.17 -1.33 -4.40
C ALA A 78 -1.42 -2.02 -3.87
N GLY A 79 -2.48 -1.97 -4.67
CA GLY A 79 -3.60 -2.91 -4.56
C GLY A 79 -3.27 -4.26 -5.19
N ILE A 80 -4.27 -5.14 -5.22
CA ILE A 80 -4.21 -6.43 -5.92
C ILE A 80 -5.39 -6.53 -6.90
N PRO A 81 -5.37 -7.43 -7.90
CA PRO A 81 -6.47 -7.60 -8.85
C PRO A 81 -7.85 -7.76 -8.19
N GLN A 82 -7.91 -8.42 -7.03
CA GLN A 82 -9.13 -8.67 -6.24
C GLN A 82 -9.55 -7.47 -5.37
N SER A 83 -8.67 -6.49 -5.14
CA SER A 83 -8.91 -5.37 -4.24
C SER A 83 -8.06 -4.16 -4.59
N SER A 84 -8.69 -3.14 -5.17
CA SER A 84 -8.02 -1.90 -5.50
C SER A 84 -7.88 -0.97 -4.28
N VAL A 85 -6.93 -0.03 -4.34
CA VAL A 85 -6.85 1.11 -3.41
C VAL A 85 -7.72 2.24 -3.96
N GLU A 86 -8.85 2.52 -3.32
CA GLU A 86 -9.94 3.29 -3.93
C GLU A 86 -10.20 4.63 -3.24
N ASN A 87 -10.53 5.69 -3.99
CA ASN A 87 -11.00 6.96 -3.44
C ASN A 87 -10.02 7.60 -2.43
N PHE A 88 -8.77 7.78 -2.86
CA PHE A 88 -7.76 8.51 -2.09
C PHE A 88 -7.71 9.96 -2.56
N HIS A 89 -7.68 10.88 -1.60
CA HIS A 89 -7.63 12.32 -1.82
C HIS A 89 -6.36 12.87 -1.19
N LEU A 90 -5.45 13.34 -2.04
CA LEU A 90 -4.19 13.98 -1.65
C LEU A 90 -4.33 15.47 -1.94
N ASN A 91 -4.13 16.30 -0.91
CA ASN A 91 -4.34 17.75 -1.00
C ASN A 91 -3.20 18.52 -0.33
N ASP A 92 -2.59 19.49 -0.99
CA ASP A 92 -1.55 20.35 -0.40
C ASP A 92 -0.37 19.51 0.15
N ILE A 93 0.39 18.91 -0.78
CA ILE A 93 1.48 17.99 -0.46
C ILE A 93 2.73 18.36 -1.26
N ASP A 94 3.85 18.56 -0.57
CA ASP A 94 5.16 18.76 -1.19
C ASP A 94 6.11 17.64 -0.78
N ILE A 95 6.69 16.95 -1.77
CA ILE A 95 7.63 15.84 -1.53
C ILE A 95 8.91 16.01 -2.33
N GLU A 96 10.04 16.14 -1.63
CA GLU A 96 11.37 15.95 -2.21
C GLU A 96 11.85 14.50 -2.00
N ALA A 97 12.11 13.77 -3.08
CA ALA A 97 12.53 12.38 -3.02
C ALA A 97 13.68 12.04 -3.98
N ALA A 98 14.36 10.91 -3.73
CA ALA A 98 15.34 10.39 -4.68
C ALA A 98 14.69 9.80 -5.94
N THR A 99 13.51 9.18 -5.80
CA THR A 99 12.74 8.56 -6.90
C THR A 99 11.23 8.76 -6.67
N ALA A 100 10.42 8.72 -7.73
CA ALA A 100 8.97 8.95 -7.62
C ALA A 100 8.24 7.75 -6.98
N GLY A 101 8.37 6.56 -7.56
CA GLY A 101 7.63 5.36 -7.18
C GLY A 101 6.43 5.07 -8.10
N GLU A 102 5.43 4.35 -7.59
CA GLU A 102 4.34 3.82 -8.43
C GLU A 102 3.01 3.65 -7.70
N ILE A 103 1.93 3.73 -8.46
CA ILE A 103 0.55 3.45 -8.06
C ILE A 103 0.03 2.31 -8.95
N THR A 104 -0.34 1.20 -8.33
CA THR A 104 -0.83 0.01 -9.03
C THR A 104 -2.14 -0.49 -8.43
N HIS A 105 -3.06 -0.95 -9.29
CA HIS A 105 -4.38 -1.43 -8.86
C HIS A 105 -5.13 -0.41 -8.00
N ALA A 106 -5.28 0.81 -8.49
CA ALA A 106 -5.92 1.92 -7.79
C ALA A 106 -7.13 2.47 -8.57
N LYS A 107 -8.07 3.09 -7.86
CA LYS A 107 -9.25 3.70 -8.49
C LYS A 107 -9.63 5.04 -7.88
N ASN A 108 -9.99 6.01 -8.72
CA ASN A 108 -10.56 7.29 -8.33
C ASN A 108 -9.68 8.08 -7.35
N TRP A 109 -8.42 8.33 -7.72
CA TRP A 109 -7.54 9.17 -6.90
C TRP A 109 -7.66 10.62 -7.35
N THR A 110 -7.64 11.53 -6.38
CA THR A 110 -7.60 12.97 -6.62
C THR A 110 -6.33 13.53 -6.02
N PHE A 111 -5.63 14.32 -6.82
CA PHE A 111 -4.46 15.08 -6.43
C PHE A 111 -4.82 16.56 -6.63
N ASP A 112 -4.79 17.32 -5.54
CA ASP A 112 -5.04 18.77 -5.54
C ASP A 112 -3.84 19.45 -4.87
N ASP A 113 -3.16 20.33 -5.58
CA ASP A 113 -1.94 20.98 -5.08
C ASP A 113 -0.89 19.98 -4.54
N VAL A 114 -0.44 19.07 -5.42
CA VAL A 114 0.56 18.05 -5.08
C VAL A 114 1.79 18.23 -5.94
N ASP A 115 2.92 18.57 -5.31
CA ASP A 115 4.23 18.68 -5.95
C ASP A 115 5.15 17.54 -5.51
N ILE A 116 5.80 16.91 -6.50
CA ILE A 116 6.75 15.82 -6.29
C ILE A 116 8.01 16.14 -7.08
N ASP A 117 9.05 16.54 -6.36
CA ASP A 117 10.38 16.79 -6.90
C ASP A 117 11.28 15.56 -6.69
N THR A 118 11.83 15.06 -7.78
CA THR A 118 12.64 13.84 -7.80
C THR A 118 14.04 14.11 -8.31
N LYS A 119 15.05 13.62 -7.59
CA LYS A 119 16.46 13.83 -7.95
C LYS A 119 16.86 13.15 -9.26
N ASP A 120 16.15 12.11 -9.67
CA ASP A 120 16.41 11.34 -10.89
C ASP A 120 15.44 11.68 -12.04
N ASP A 121 14.66 12.76 -11.90
CA ASP A 121 13.62 13.20 -12.83
C ASP A 121 12.49 12.18 -13.07
N SER A 122 12.44 11.09 -12.29
CA SER A 122 11.38 10.09 -12.42
C SER A 122 10.02 10.67 -12.07
N LYS A 123 8.96 10.11 -12.68
CA LYS A 123 7.57 10.48 -12.43
C LYS A 123 6.81 9.28 -11.88
N ILE A 124 5.71 9.54 -11.18
CA ILE A 124 4.87 8.48 -10.63
C ILE A 124 4.33 7.62 -11.77
N GLU A 125 4.65 6.33 -11.75
CA GLU A 125 4.08 5.38 -12.70
C GLU A 125 2.70 4.92 -12.22
N VAL A 126 1.72 4.93 -13.12
CA VAL A 126 0.36 4.47 -12.83
C VAL A 126 0.04 3.25 -13.69
N LYS A 127 -0.22 2.09 -13.07
CA LYS A 127 -0.49 0.81 -13.77
C LYS A 127 -1.78 0.16 -13.27
N ASN A 128 -2.49 -0.56 -14.13
CA ASN A 128 -3.70 -1.33 -13.79
C ASN A 128 -4.73 -0.54 -12.97
N SER A 129 -4.86 0.76 -13.25
CA SER A 129 -5.63 1.70 -12.43
C SER A 129 -6.65 2.45 -13.27
N THR A 130 -7.68 3.00 -12.62
CA THR A 130 -8.76 3.72 -13.28
C THR A 130 -8.98 5.07 -12.61
N ASN A 131 -9.04 6.16 -13.37
CA ASN A 131 -9.22 7.52 -12.83
C ASN A 131 -8.16 7.88 -11.78
N VAL A 132 -6.90 7.67 -12.11
CA VAL A 132 -5.73 8.10 -11.32
C VAL A 132 -4.90 8.96 -12.25
N LYS A 133 -4.88 10.28 -12.00
CA LYS A 133 -4.13 11.26 -12.78
C LYS A 133 -3.53 12.27 -11.82
N LEU A 134 -2.21 12.39 -11.85
CA LEU A 134 -1.47 13.46 -11.19
C LEU A 134 -1.40 14.67 -12.12
#